data_AF-A0A7C1Y110-F1
#
_entry.id   AF-A0A7C1Y110-F1
#
_cell.length_a   1.000
_cell.length_b   1.000
_cell.length_c   1.000
_cell.angle_alpha   90.00
_cell.angle_beta   90.00
_cell.angle_gamma   90.00
#
_symmetry.space_group_name_H-M   'P 1'
#
loop_
_entity.id
_entity.type
_entity.pdbx_description
1 polymer ?
#
loop_
_entity_poly.entity_id
_entity_poly.type
_entity_poly.pdbx_seq_one_letter_code
_entity_poly.pdbx_strand_id
1 'polypeptide(L)'
;MSNFMHKLAEGLRAREQYLEDHSAHPVFENKDENAFALEYEALKDELRAFSDLVKKLADRGEAFDETFERKIESEHEQLSVRIEAWAKELEKK
;
A
#
# COMPACT_ATOMS: atom_id res chain seq x y z
N MET A 1 3.80 -13.55 -16.30
CA MET A 1 3.94 -12.94 -14.95
C MET A 1 4.45 -14.03 -14.01
N SER A 2 5.54 -13.79 -13.27
CA SER A 2 6.02 -14.76 -12.28
C SER A 2 5.02 -14.89 -11.12
N ASN A 3 4.99 -16.05 -10.45
CA ASN A 3 4.11 -16.27 -9.29
C ASN A 3 4.36 -15.24 -8.17
N PHE A 4 5.60 -14.78 -8.03
CA PHE A 4 5.99 -13.69 -7.13
C PHE A 4 5.24 -12.38 -7.43
N MET A 5 5.29 -11.89 -8.67
CA MET A 5 4.64 -10.63 -9.05
C MET A 5 3.12 -10.69 -8.93
N HIS A 6 2.52 -11.85 -9.18
CA HIS A 6 1.08 -12.04 -9.00
C HIS A 6 0.67 -11.89 -7.54
N LYS A 7 1.35 -12.60 -6.63
CA LYS A 7 1.09 -12.51 -5.18
C LYS A 7 1.31 -11.09 -4.63
N LEU A 8 2.35 -10.42 -5.11
CA LEU A 8 2.65 -9.06 -4.70
C LEU A 8 1.55 -8.07 -5.13
N ALA A 9 1.06 -8.21 -6.37
CA ALA A 9 -0.06 -7.41 -6.87
C ALA A 9 -1.36 -7.65 -6.08
N GLU A 10 -1.64 -8.91 -5.71
CA GLU A 10 -2.78 -9.25 -4.85
C GLU A 10 -2.65 -8.64 -3.46
N GLY A 11 -1.46 -8.71 -2.85
CA GLY A 11 -1.16 -8.08 -1.56
C GLY A 11 -1.40 -6.58 -1.57
N LEU A 12 -0.92 -5.89 -2.60
CA LEU A 12 -1.13 -4.45 -2.76
C LEU A 12 -2.60 -4.09 -2.92
N ARG A 13 -3.34 -4.86 -3.71
CA ARG A 13 -4.78 -4.67 -3.88
C ARG A 13 -5.54 -4.86 -2.56
N ALA A 14 -5.14 -5.83 -1.74
CA ALA A 14 -5.75 -6.02 -0.42
C ALA A 14 -5.48 -4.83 0.52
N ARG A 15 -4.29 -4.24 0.45
CA ARG A 15 -3.94 -3.03 1.23
C ARG A 15 -4.66 -1.78 0.73
N GLU A 16 -4.86 -1.65 -0.58
CA GLU A 16 -5.69 -0.60 -1.18
C GLU A 16 -7.12 -0.67 -0.63
N GLN A 17 -7.74 -1.84 -0.70
CA GLN A 17 -9.08 -2.07 -0.18
C GLN A 17 -9.16 -1.76 1.31
N TYR A 18 -8.15 -2.19 2.08
CA TYR A 18 -8.10 -1.93 3.51
C TYR A 18 -8.07 -0.43 3.83
N LEU A 19 -7.31 0.37 3.08
CA LEU A 19 -7.33 1.84 3.21
C LEU A 19 -8.70 2.42 2.83
N GLU A 20 -9.30 1.95 1.73
CA GLU A 20 -10.63 2.42 1.29
C GLU A 20 -11.72 2.13 2.32
N ASP A 21 -11.70 0.97 2.95
CA ASP A 21 -12.67 0.60 3.99
C ASP A 21 -12.63 1.55 5.19
N HIS A 22 -11.46 2.10 5.50
CA HIS A 22 -11.26 3.05 6.60
C HIS A 22 -11.51 4.50 6.19
N SER A 23 -11.61 4.80 4.89
CA SER A 23 -11.86 6.17 4.39
C SER A 23 -13.24 6.73 4.76
N ALA A 24 -14.17 5.86 5.16
CA ALA A 24 -15.50 6.24 5.64
C ALA A 24 -15.53 6.69 7.11
N HIS A 25 -14.38 6.71 7.81
CA HIS A 25 -14.33 7.07 9.22
C HIS A 25 -14.73 8.54 9.46
N PRO A 26 -15.48 8.88 10.53
CA PRO A 26 -15.91 10.25 10.84
C PRO A 26 -14.76 11.26 10.98
N VAL A 27 -13.55 10.79 11.26
CA VAL A 27 -12.34 11.65 11.30
C VAL A 27 -12.12 12.37 9.95
N PHE A 28 -12.56 11.80 8.83
CA PHE A 28 -12.43 12.39 7.50
C PHE A 28 -13.55 13.39 7.16
N GLU A 29 -14.49 13.68 8.07
CA GLU A 29 -15.53 14.70 7.83
C GLU A 29 -14.97 16.12 7.89
N ASN A 30 -13.93 16.38 8.69
CA ASN A 30 -13.22 17.66 8.77
C ASN A 30 -11.88 17.59 8.01
N LYS A 31 -11.96 17.51 6.68
CA LYS A 31 -10.82 17.22 5.78
C LYS A 31 -9.67 18.22 5.82
N ASP A 32 -9.90 19.47 6.20
CA ASP A 32 -8.95 20.56 5.95
C ASP A 32 -7.83 20.71 7.00
N GLU A 33 -7.90 20.03 8.17
CA GLU A 33 -6.86 20.12 9.21
C GLU A 33 -6.52 18.78 9.89
N ASN A 34 -7.05 17.66 9.40
CA ASN A 34 -6.84 16.39 10.06
C ASN A 34 -5.56 15.69 9.57
N ALA A 35 -4.57 15.56 10.45
CA ALA A 35 -3.34 14.82 10.20
C ALA A 35 -3.59 13.40 9.65
N PHE A 36 -4.65 12.72 10.10
CA PHE A 36 -5.03 11.41 9.59
C PHE A 36 -5.44 11.42 8.12
N ALA A 37 -6.08 12.50 7.64
CA ALA A 37 -6.45 12.66 6.23
C ALA A 37 -5.23 12.91 5.35
N LEU A 38 -4.26 13.70 5.83
CA LEU A 38 -3.00 13.91 5.12
C LEU A 38 -2.17 12.63 5.05
N GLU A 39 -2.09 11.87 6.15
CA GLU A 39 -1.42 10.58 6.19
C GLU A 39 -2.11 9.53 5.31
N TYR A 40 -3.45 9.52 5.29
CA TYR A 40 -4.24 8.66 4.40
C TYR A 40 -3.90 8.89 2.93
N GLU A 41 -3.94 10.15 2.47
CA GLU A 41 -3.62 10.48 1.08
C GLU A 41 -2.16 10.15 0.76
N ALA A 42 -1.22 10.40 1.68
CA ALA A 42 0.19 10.01 1.50
C ALA A 42 0.36 8.48 1.37
N LEU A 43 -0.29 7.68 2.23
CA LEU A 43 -0.24 6.22 2.15
C LEU A 43 -0.87 5.70 0.86
N LYS A 44 -1.95 6.32 0.41
CA LYS A 44 -2.63 6.00 -0.85
C LYS A 44 -1.75 6.30 -2.07
N ASP A 45 -1.09 7.46 -2.09
CA ASP A 45 -0.16 7.83 -3.16
C ASP A 45 1.06 6.90 -3.21
N GLU A 46 1.65 6.56 -2.05
CA GLU A 46 2.74 5.59 -1.98
C GLU A 46 2.32 4.21 -2.47
N LEU A 47 1.14 3.74 -2.05
CA LEU A 47 0.61 2.45 -2.47
C LEU A 47 0.34 2.41 -3.99
N ARG A 48 -0.18 3.50 -4.54
CA ARG A 48 -0.38 3.64 -5.98
C ARG A 48 0.93 3.64 -6.76
N ALA A 49 1.93 4.40 -6.29
CA ALA A 49 3.25 4.44 -6.91
C ALA A 49 3.92 3.06 -6.91
N PHE A 50 3.78 2.33 -5.81
CA PHE A 50 4.33 0.98 -5.69
C PHE A 50 3.57 -0.04 -6.56
N SER A 51 2.23 0.05 -6.62
CA SER A 51 1.41 -0.76 -7.53
C SER A 51 1.78 -0.53 -9.00
N ASP A 52 1.99 0.74 -9.40
CA ASP A 52 2.45 1.08 -10.75
C ASP A 52 3.86 0.54 -11.05
N LEU A 53 4.75 0.55 -10.06
CA LEU A 53 6.08 -0.06 -10.18
C LEU A 53 5.95 -1.57 -10.41
N VAL A 54 5.18 -2.28 -9.57
CA VAL A 54 4.94 -3.73 -9.70
C VAL A 54 4.34 -4.08 -11.05
N LYS A 55 3.38 -3.29 -11.53
CA LYS A 55 2.78 -3.48 -12.85
C LYS A 55 3.82 -3.33 -13.97
N LYS A 56 4.64 -2.27 -13.94
CA LYS A 56 5.72 -2.08 -14.93
C LYS A 56 6.73 -3.21 -14.91
N LEU A 57 7.08 -3.71 -13.73
CA LEU A 57 8.01 -4.84 -13.57
C LEU A 57 7.39 -6.13 -14.12
N ALA A 58 6.12 -6.38 -13.83
CA ALA A 58 5.38 -7.52 -14.35
C ALA A 58 5.26 -7.50 -15.88
N ASP A 59 5.00 -6.31 -16.47
CA ASP A 59 4.89 -6.11 -17.92
C ASP A 59 6.23 -6.32 -18.63
N ARG A 60 7.36 -6.00 -17.98
CA ARG A 60 8.71 -6.29 -18.52
C ARG A 60 8.98 -7.79 -18.65
N GLY A 61 8.35 -8.62 -17.81
CA GLY A 61 8.47 -10.07 -17.89
C GLY A 61 9.89 -10.62 -17.67
N GLU A 62 10.79 -9.82 -17.10
CA GLU A 62 12.16 -10.21 -16.77
C GLU A 62 12.18 -11.20 -15.59
N ALA A 63 13.20 -12.06 -15.55
CA ALA A 63 13.46 -12.89 -14.38
C ALA A 63 14.13 -12.02 -13.31
N PHE A 64 13.48 -11.86 -12.18
CA PHE A 64 14.04 -11.15 -11.03
C PHE A 64 14.97 -12.07 -10.25
N ASP A 65 16.09 -11.53 -9.78
CA ASP A 65 16.95 -12.25 -8.86
C ASP A 65 16.40 -12.21 -7.42
N GLU A 66 16.90 -13.10 -6.56
CA GLU A 66 16.46 -13.20 -5.16
C GLU A 66 16.68 -11.91 -4.36
N THR A 67 17.69 -11.11 -4.72
CA THR A 67 17.98 -9.85 -4.03
C THR A 67 16.91 -8.81 -4.34
N PHE A 68 16.50 -8.74 -5.60
CA PHE A 68 15.42 -7.88 -6.05
C PHE A 68 14.08 -8.31 -5.43
N GLU A 69 13.75 -9.60 -5.48
CA GLU A 69 12.52 -10.13 -4.89
C GLU A 69 12.43 -9.79 -3.40
N ARG A 70 13.50 -10.04 -2.62
CA ARG A 70 13.56 -9.67 -1.19
C ARG A 70 13.42 -8.17 -0.94
N LYS A 71 14.06 -7.35 -1.78
CA LYS A 71 13.98 -5.89 -1.62
C LYS A 71 12.55 -5.41 -1.81
N ILE A 72 11.89 -5.85 -2.87
CA ILE A 72 10.50 -5.49 -3.18
C ILE A 72 9.55 -6.03 -2.11
N GLU A 73 9.76 -7.24 -1.62
CA GLU A 73 8.95 -7.82 -0.54
C GLU A 73 9.10 -7.02 0.76
N SER A 74 10.32 -6.60 1.11
CA SER A 74 10.60 -5.75 2.27
C SER A 74 9.92 -4.37 2.14
N GLU A 75 9.98 -3.74 0.97
CA GLU A 75 9.27 -2.47 0.72
C GLU A 75 7.75 -2.63 0.87
N HIS A 76 7.18 -3.73 0.36
CA HIS A 76 5.77 -4.06 0.53
C HIS A 76 5.38 -4.33 1.98
N GLU A 77 6.22 -5.03 2.74
CA GLU A 77 6.01 -5.29 4.17
C GLU A 77 6.05 -4.00 4.99
N GLN A 78 7.02 -3.13 4.73
CA GLN A 78 7.11 -1.82 5.39
C GLN A 78 5.87 -0.96 5.14
N LEU A 79 5.40 -0.90 3.88
CA LEU A 79 4.17 -0.18 3.54
C LEU A 79 2.96 -0.80 4.26
N SER A 80 2.87 -2.12 4.27
CA SER A 80 1.80 -2.85 4.98
C SER A 80 1.77 -2.51 6.48
N VAL A 81 2.93 -2.52 7.15
CA VAL A 81 3.05 -2.18 8.58
C VAL A 81 2.61 -0.74 8.84
N ARG A 82 2.97 0.21 7.97
CA ARG A 82 2.56 1.61 8.10
C ARG A 82 1.05 1.78 7.95
N ILE A 83 0.44 1.11 6.98
CA ILE A 83 -1.02 1.10 6.78
C ILE A 83 -1.74 0.51 7.99
N GLU A 84 -1.25 -0.61 8.52
CA GLU A 84 -1.84 -1.23 9.72
C GLU A 84 -1.68 -0.37 10.97
N ALA A 85 -0.54 0.30 11.14
CA ALA A 85 -0.30 1.22 12.24
C ALA A 85 -1.26 2.41 12.17
N TRP A 86 -1.38 3.04 11.00
CA TRP A 86 -2.31 4.13 10.76
C TRP A 86 -3.76 3.73 11.04
N ALA A 87 -4.19 2.56 10.56
CA ALA A 87 -5.56 2.09 10.79
C ALA A 87 -5.84 1.83 12.28
N LYS A 88 -4.89 1.22 13.00
CA LYS A 88 -4.99 1.03 14.46
C LYS A 88 -5.00 2.34 15.23
N GLU A 89 -4.36 3.38 14.73
CA GLU A 89 -4.40 4.70 15.33
C GLU A 89 -5.72 5.42 15.04
N LEU A 90 -6.27 5.21 13.84
CA LEU A 90 -7.58 5.70 13.45
C LEU A 90 -8.71 5.07 14.30
N GLU A 91 -8.68 3.75 14.53
CA GLU A 91 -9.65 3.04 15.38
C GLU A 91 -9.69 3.53 16.84
N LYS A 92 -8.63 4.20 17.31
CA LYS A 92 -8.55 4.77 18.66
C LYS A 92 -9.16 6.17 18.76
N LYS A 93 -9.60 6.76 17.64
CA LYS A 93 -10.16 8.12 17.57
C LYS A 93 -11.68 8.09 17.52
#